data_AF-A0A2W5RHA6-F1
#
_entry.id   AF-A0A2W5RHA6-F1
#
_cell.length_a   1.000
_cell.length_b   1.000
_cell.length_c   1.000
_cell.angle_alpha   90.00
_cell.angle_beta   90.00
_cell.angle_gamma   90.00
#
_symmetry.space_group_name_H-M   'P 1'
#
loop_
_entity.id
_entity.type
_entity.pdbx_description
1 polymer ?
#
loop_
_entity_poly.entity_id
_entity_poly.type
_entity_poly.pdbx_seq_one_letter_code
_entity_poly.pdbx_strand_id
1 'polypeptide(L)'
;MRFHHRSSFALSSLRVARTALLAAGLTSALVLTACKDGAGTAGSSANGIRFPDDAQITQALQANFGEDPNNAKARELIQVLGGEKGQLDYKIRRVIWRQGAFEAQYDVSLKMGQPGAVSLQKLYATMVPKDEAAKLPEQTLQAYEDWLKGNAATLEKSNPQQAQALRASLESLGKCYREAKPDDRVALMNGLGALISPAREGWYADRLQSPSVELRCLPL
;
A
#
# COMPACT_ATOMS: atom_id res chain seq x y z
N MET A 1 -21.81 66.32 26.48
CA MET A 1 -21.43 67.72 26.18
C MET A 1 -20.58 67.66 24.92
N ARG A 2 -21.08 67.84 23.69
CA ARG A 2 -21.67 68.99 22.96
C ARG A 2 -20.64 70.06 22.55
N PHE A 3 -20.58 70.30 21.22
CA PHE A 3 -19.99 71.39 20.41
C PHE A 3 -18.47 71.29 20.12
N HIS A 4 -17.90 71.44 18.91
CA HIS A 4 -18.20 71.97 17.54
C HIS A 4 -17.19 73.09 17.21
N HIS A 5 -16.34 72.89 16.19
CA HIS A 5 -15.77 73.90 15.24
C HIS A 5 -14.84 73.11 14.28
N ARG A 6 -14.96 72.99 12.95
CA ARG A 6 -15.17 73.97 11.83
C ARG A 6 -14.11 75.09 11.90
N SER A 7 -13.25 75.40 10.91
CA SER A 7 -13.34 75.30 9.45
C SER A 7 -11.97 75.65 8.78
N SER A 8 -11.91 75.50 7.44
CA SER A 8 -11.28 76.43 6.47
C SER A 8 -9.81 76.21 6.03
N PHE A 9 -9.62 75.81 4.75
CA PHE A 9 -9.09 76.61 3.60
C PHE A 9 -7.54 76.76 3.61
N ALA A 10 -6.73 76.75 2.56
CA ALA A 10 -6.82 76.86 1.10
C ALA A 10 -5.45 76.36 0.55
N LEU A 11 -5.41 75.54 -0.52
CA LEU A 11 -5.16 75.92 -1.93
C LEU A 11 -3.75 76.45 -2.27
N SER A 12 -3.18 75.81 -3.31
CA SER A 12 -2.25 76.36 -4.31
C SER A 12 -0.75 76.30 -4.03
N SER A 13 -0.04 75.46 -4.79
CA SER A 13 0.66 75.97 -5.98
C SER A 13 1.30 74.89 -6.84
N LEU A 14 1.03 75.03 -8.13
CA LEU A 14 1.58 74.35 -9.31
C LEU A 14 3.11 74.44 -9.43
N ARG A 15 3.69 73.43 -10.09
CA ARG A 15 4.63 73.49 -11.24
C ARG A 15 4.97 72.02 -11.58
N VAL A 16 4.37 71.38 -12.58
CA VAL A 16 4.65 71.49 -14.03
C VAL A 16 6.15 71.56 -14.32
N ALA A 17 6.78 70.43 -14.69
CA ALA A 17 7.13 70.12 -16.09
C ALA A 17 8.21 69.04 -16.18
N ARG A 18 8.02 68.11 -17.15
CA ARG A 18 9.03 67.48 -18.02
C ARG A 18 10.03 66.52 -17.33
N THR A 19 10.43 65.36 -17.86
CA THR A 19 10.33 64.75 -19.19
C THR A 19 10.68 63.27 -19.03
N ALA A 20 10.25 62.47 -20.02
CA ALA A 20 10.41 61.03 -20.18
C ALA A 20 11.81 60.44 -19.91
N LEU A 21 11.85 59.16 -19.54
CA LEU A 21 12.65 58.14 -20.27
C LEU A 21 12.26 56.72 -19.85
N LEU A 22 11.95 55.91 -20.86
CA LEU A 22 11.81 54.47 -20.82
C LEU A 22 13.13 53.81 -20.38
N ALA A 23 13.07 52.83 -19.50
CA ALA A 23 14.09 51.79 -19.40
C ALA A 23 13.48 50.49 -18.89
N ALA A 24 13.54 49.48 -19.74
CA ALA A 24 13.15 48.11 -19.49
C ALA A 24 14.03 47.49 -18.37
N GLY A 25 13.39 46.86 -17.39
CA GLY A 25 14.04 46.08 -16.35
C GLY A 25 13.58 44.63 -16.42
N LEU A 26 14.46 43.76 -16.91
CA LEU A 26 14.27 42.30 -16.96
C LEU A 26 14.04 41.72 -15.56
N THR A 27 12.89 41.09 -15.37
CA THR A 27 12.57 40.25 -14.23
C THR A 27 13.33 38.93 -14.33
N SER A 28 14.48 38.83 -13.66
CA SER A 28 15.16 37.55 -13.42
C SER A 28 14.47 36.81 -12.28
N ALA A 29 13.64 35.84 -12.63
CA ALA A 29 13.03 34.91 -11.67
C ALA A 29 14.11 33.93 -11.17
N LEU A 30 14.45 34.04 -9.89
CA LEU A 30 15.21 33.05 -9.14
C LEU A 30 14.39 31.75 -9.08
N VAL A 31 14.77 30.77 -9.90
CA VAL A 31 14.24 29.40 -9.80
C VAL A 31 14.89 28.76 -8.57
N LEU A 32 14.16 28.77 -7.45
CA LEU A 32 14.43 27.92 -6.31
C LEU A 32 14.21 26.47 -6.75
N THR A 33 15.29 25.78 -7.10
CA THR A 33 15.30 24.32 -7.23
C THR A 33 15.05 23.71 -5.86
N ALA A 34 13.79 23.36 -5.62
CA ALA A 34 13.39 22.53 -4.51
C ALA A 34 14.14 21.19 -4.57
N CYS A 35 14.94 20.91 -3.53
CA CYS A 35 15.31 19.55 -3.18
C CYS A 35 14.00 18.83 -2.83
N LYS A 36 13.53 17.98 -3.73
CA LYS A 36 12.34 17.16 -3.50
C LYS A 36 12.80 15.77 -3.08
N ASP A 37 12.63 15.50 -1.80
CA ASP A 37 12.77 14.19 -1.20
C ASP A 37 11.96 13.13 -1.98
N GLY A 38 12.64 12.04 -2.35
CA GLY A 38 12.05 10.69 -2.43
C GLY A 38 10.88 10.46 -3.40
N ALA A 39 10.97 10.91 -4.65
CA ALA A 39 10.06 10.44 -5.71
C ALA A 39 10.83 9.58 -6.72
N GLY A 40 10.32 8.38 -6.98
CA GLY A 40 10.95 7.29 -7.73
C GLY A 40 11.78 7.72 -8.95
N THR A 41 13.01 7.26 -8.98
CA THR A 41 13.93 7.44 -10.11
C THR A 41 13.38 6.73 -11.35
N ALA A 42 13.03 7.51 -12.37
CA ALA A 42 12.93 7.03 -13.74
C ALA A 42 14.18 6.18 -14.06
N GLY A 43 13.98 5.01 -14.71
CA GLY A 43 14.98 3.93 -14.83
C GLY A 43 16.43 4.39 -14.86
N SER A 44 17.18 4.03 -13.83
CA SER A 44 18.59 4.44 -13.68
C SER A 44 19.49 3.60 -14.59
N SER A 45 20.44 4.26 -15.25
CA SER A 45 21.51 3.58 -15.98
C SER A 45 22.79 3.58 -15.14
N ALA A 46 23.37 2.40 -14.94
CA ALA A 46 24.66 2.24 -14.27
C ALA A 46 25.54 1.29 -15.10
N ASN A 47 26.77 1.69 -15.38
CA ASN A 47 27.73 0.90 -16.17
C ASN A 47 27.17 0.41 -17.53
N GLY A 48 26.36 1.23 -18.20
CA GLY A 48 25.73 0.89 -19.48
C GLY A 48 24.52 -0.07 -19.38
N ILE A 49 24.16 -0.49 -18.18
CA ILE A 49 22.98 -1.32 -17.92
C ILE A 49 21.81 -0.40 -17.57
N ARG A 50 20.71 -0.51 -18.32
CA ARG A 50 19.43 0.16 -17.99
C ARG A 50 18.64 -0.71 -17.03
N PHE A 51 18.47 -0.25 -15.80
CA PHE A 51 17.65 -0.94 -14.81
C PHE A 51 16.17 -0.66 -15.05
N PRO A 52 15.28 -1.65 -14.85
CA PRO A 52 13.85 -1.38 -14.72
C PRO A 52 13.60 -0.49 -13.51
N ASP A 53 12.67 0.44 -13.64
CA ASP A 53 12.20 1.20 -12.48
C ASP A 53 11.17 0.43 -11.65
N ASP A 54 10.87 0.93 -10.45
CA ASP A 54 9.97 0.26 -9.51
C ASP A 54 8.56 0.06 -10.08
N ALA A 55 8.08 0.97 -10.93
CA ALA A 55 6.76 0.87 -11.56
C ALA A 55 6.74 -0.27 -12.58
N GLN A 56 7.80 -0.40 -13.38
CA GLN A 56 7.98 -1.50 -14.33
C GLN A 56 8.08 -2.86 -13.63
N ILE A 57 8.84 -2.93 -12.52
CA ILE A 57 8.96 -4.17 -11.72
C ILE A 57 7.60 -4.51 -11.09
N THR A 58 6.91 -3.53 -10.51
CA THR A 58 5.60 -3.72 -9.89
C THR A 58 4.58 -4.21 -10.90
N GLN A 59 4.55 -3.64 -12.11
CA GLN A 59 3.68 -4.09 -13.18
C GLN A 59 3.94 -5.54 -13.57
N ALA A 60 5.21 -5.93 -13.72
CA ALA A 60 5.59 -7.31 -14.04
C ALA A 60 5.19 -8.29 -12.93
N LEU A 61 5.38 -7.91 -11.66
CA LEU A 61 4.96 -8.70 -10.49
C LEU A 61 3.44 -8.85 -10.41
N GLN A 62 2.69 -7.76 -10.67
CA GLN A 62 1.22 -7.78 -10.71
C GLN A 62 0.69 -8.65 -11.84
N ALA A 63 1.28 -8.58 -13.04
CA ALA A 63 0.93 -9.42 -14.17
C ALA A 63 1.18 -10.90 -13.85
N ASN A 64 2.38 -11.24 -13.35
CA ASN A 64 2.70 -12.60 -12.92
C ASN A 64 1.68 -13.14 -11.89
N PHE A 65 1.35 -12.33 -10.87
CA PHE A 65 0.36 -12.73 -9.86
C PHE A 65 -1.06 -12.90 -10.45
N GLY A 66 -1.45 -12.02 -11.39
CA GLY A 66 -2.77 -12.01 -12.03
C GLY A 66 -2.99 -13.13 -13.05
N GLU A 67 -1.93 -13.55 -13.74
CA GLU A 67 -2.01 -14.50 -14.86
C GLU A 67 -1.70 -15.94 -14.44
N ASP A 68 -0.88 -16.15 -13.40
CA ASP A 68 -0.52 -17.49 -12.95
C ASP A 68 -1.75 -18.22 -12.37
N PRO A 69 -2.16 -19.38 -12.93
CA PRO A 69 -3.29 -20.16 -12.43
C PRO A 69 -3.07 -20.69 -11.00
N ASN A 70 -1.82 -20.89 -10.57
CA ASN A 70 -1.51 -21.36 -9.22
C ASN A 70 -1.84 -20.30 -8.15
N ASN A 71 -1.98 -19.03 -8.55
CA ASN A 71 -2.33 -17.94 -7.66
C ASN A 71 -3.84 -17.76 -7.48
N ALA A 72 -4.70 -18.61 -8.09
CA ALA A 72 -6.16 -18.46 -8.00
C ALA A 72 -6.66 -18.35 -6.55
N LYS A 73 -6.19 -19.23 -5.66
CA LYS A 73 -6.57 -19.20 -4.24
C LYS A 73 -6.01 -17.99 -3.48
N ALA A 74 -4.80 -17.56 -3.83
CA ALA A 74 -4.24 -16.33 -3.28
C ALA A 74 -5.07 -15.12 -3.72
N ARG A 75 -5.49 -15.04 -4.98
CA ARG A 75 -6.36 -13.96 -5.49
C ARG A 75 -7.71 -13.93 -4.77
N GLU A 76 -8.34 -15.08 -4.58
CA GLU A 76 -9.58 -15.18 -3.77
C GLU A 76 -9.36 -14.66 -2.34
N LEU A 77 -8.28 -15.07 -1.68
CA LEU A 77 -7.95 -14.63 -0.32
C LEU A 77 -7.71 -13.11 -0.25
N ILE A 78 -6.96 -12.54 -1.20
CA ILE A 78 -6.73 -11.10 -1.31
C ILE A 78 -8.05 -10.35 -1.50
N GLN A 79 -8.98 -10.89 -2.28
CA GLN A 79 -10.30 -10.28 -2.47
C GLN A 79 -11.15 -10.34 -1.19
N VAL A 80 -11.11 -11.44 -0.43
CA VAL A 80 -11.80 -11.56 0.87
C VAL A 80 -11.23 -10.57 1.88
N LEU A 81 -9.90 -10.50 1.99
CA LEU A 81 -9.19 -9.67 2.96
C LEU A 81 -9.20 -8.18 2.58
N GLY A 82 -9.02 -7.87 1.31
CA GLY A 82 -8.90 -6.49 0.82
C GLY A 82 -10.24 -5.88 0.43
N GLY A 83 -11.28 -6.68 0.19
CA GLY A 83 -12.53 -6.23 -0.41
C GLY A 83 -12.38 -5.94 -1.91
N GLU A 84 -13.44 -5.42 -2.54
CA GLU A 84 -13.48 -5.15 -3.99
C GLU A 84 -12.39 -4.18 -4.49
N LYS A 85 -11.99 -3.23 -3.63
CA LYS A 85 -10.93 -2.26 -3.90
C LYS A 85 -9.57 -2.66 -3.32
N GLY A 86 -9.47 -3.87 -2.77
CA GLY A 86 -8.23 -4.39 -2.21
C GLY A 86 -7.19 -4.63 -3.30
N GLN A 87 -5.95 -4.21 -3.06
CA GLN A 87 -4.87 -4.40 -4.02
C GLN A 87 -3.55 -4.74 -3.33
N LEU A 88 -2.70 -5.48 -4.02
CA LEU A 88 -1.33 -5.74 -3.58
C LEU A 88 -0.44 -4.56 -3.96
N ASP A 89 0.20 -3.99 -2.94
CA ASP A 89 1.25 -3.00 -3.05
C ASP A 89 2.62 -3.70 -2.91
N TYR A 90 3.49 -3.46 -3.88
CA TYR A 90 4.83 -4.05 -3.96
C TYR A 90 5.86 -2.99 -3.60
N LYS A 91 6.67 -3.25 -2.59
CA LYS A 91 7.75 -2.35 -2.18
C LYS A 91 9.09 -2.92 -2.62
N ILE A 92 9.64 -2.38 -3.71
CA ILE A 92 10.95 -2.79 -4.21
C ILE A 92 12.02 -2.29 -3.23
N ARG A 93 12.90 -3.20 -2.79
CA ARG A 93 13.95 -2.93 -1.80
C ARG A 93 15.32 -2.85 -2.45
N ARG A 94 15.58 -3.72 -3.43
CA ARG A 94 16.86 -3.82 -4.12
C ARG A 94 16.66 -4.48 -5.48
N VAL A 95 17.44 -4.04 -6.46
CA VAL A 95 17.51 -4.63 -7.80
C VAL A 95 18.97 -4.90 -8.13
N ILE A 96 19.31 -6.14 -8.48
CA ILE A 96 20.68 -6.58 -8.78
C ILE A 96 20.71 -7.13 -10.20
N TRP A 97 21.58 -6.61 -11.05
CA TRP A 97 21.78 -7.19 -12.38
C TRP A 97 22.55 -8.52 -12.31
N ARG A 98 22.05 -9.56 -12.99
CA ARG A 98 22.69 -10.87 -13.13
C ARG A 98 22.50 -11.42 -14.54
N GLN A 99 23.59 -11.52 -15.30
CA GLN A 99 23.66 -12.31 -16.55
C GLN A 99 22.47 -12.11 -17.51
N GLY A 100 22.06 -10.85 -17.75
CA GLY A 100 20.97 -10.53 -18.68
C GLY A 100 19.57 -10.44 -18.06
N ALA A 101 19.43 -10.66 -16.76
CA ALA A 101 18.21 -10.41 -15.99
C ALA A 101 18.52 -9.59 -14.73
N PHE A 102 17.48 -9.24 -13.98
CA PHE A 102 17.59 -8.49 -12.72
C PHE A 102 16.94 -9.27 -11.59
N GLU A 103 17.65 -9.52 -10.52
CA GLU A 103 17.06 -10.02 -9.28
C GLU A 103 16.48 -8.85 -8.49
N ALA A 104 15.17 -8.81 -8.32
CA ALA A 104 14.47 -7.85 -7.49
C ALA A 104 14.13 -8.47 -6.13
N GLN A 105 14.52 -7.79 -5.05
CA GLN A 105 14.08 -8.09 -3.69
C GLN A 105 12.97 -7.11 -3.31
N TYR A 106 11.86 -7.62 -2.79
CA TYR A 106 10.67 -6.81 -2.53
C TYR A 106 9.84 -7.33 -1.35
N ASP A 107 9.00 -6.45 -0.82
CA ASP A 107 7.99 -6.77 0.18
C ASP A 107 6.60 -6.60 -0.42
N VAL A 108 5.59 -7.30 0.12
CA VAL A 108 4.19 -7.24 -0.33
C VAL A 108 3.29 -6.83 0.82
N SER A 109 2.48 -5.82 0.59
CA SER A 109 1.43 -5.37 1.50
C SER A 109 0.07 -5.40 0.81
N LEU A 110 -0.99 -5.66 1.57
CA LEU A 110 -2.36 -5.50 1.11
C LEU A 110 -2.82 -4.09 1.45
N LYS A 111 -3.11 -3.29 0.42
CA LYS A 111 -3.86 -2.06 0.59
C LYS A 111 -5.34 -2.41 0.76
N MET A 112 -5.90 -2.00 1.89
CA MET A 112 -7.27 -2.32 2.29
C MET A 112 -8.29 -1.50 1.51
N GLY A 113 -9.28 -2.16 0.91
CA GLY A 113 -10.43 -1.51 0.26
C GLY A 113 -11.67 -1.40 1.16
N GLN A 114 -11.65 -2.04 2.33
CA GLN A 114 -12.72 -2.07 3.32
C GLN A 114 -12.14 -2.09 4.74
N PRO A 115 -12.93 -1.79 5.79
CA PRO A 115 -12.46 -1.91 7.17
C PRO A 115 -12.04 -3.36 7.49
N GLY A 116 -10.91 -3.53 8.16
CA GLY A 116 -10.35 -4.86 8.40
C GLY A 116 -11.18 -5.74 9.33
N ALA A 117 -12.01 -5.16 10.20
CA ALA A 117 -13.04 -5.92 10.94
C ALA A 117 -14.04 -6.64 10.01
N VAL A 118 -14.44 -6.00 8.90
CA VAL A 118 -15.31 -6.61 7.88
C VAL A 118 -14.56 -7.71 7.13
N SER A 119 -13.27 -7.48 6.84
CA SER A 119 -12.40 -8.49 6.24
C SER A 119 -12.25 -9.74 7.09
N LEU A 120 -12.00 -9.57 8.39
CA LEU A 120 -11.91 -10.68 9.35
C LEU A 120 -13.23 -11.42 9.47
N GLN A 121 -14.37 -10.70 9.52
CA GLN A 121 -15.67 -11.34 9.60
C GLN A 121 -15.94 -12.22 8.38
N LYS A 122 -15.65 -11.72 7.18
CA LYS A 122 -15.77 -12.50 5.94
C LYS A 122 -14.84 -13.71 5.92
N LEU A 123 -13.59 -13.54 6.35
CA LEU A 123 -12.63 -14.64 6.41
C LEU A 123 -13.08 -15.71 7.42
N TYR A 124 -13.49 -15.32 8.62
CA TYR A 124 -13.90 -16.30 9.63
C TYR A 124 -15.20 -17.01 9.24
N ALA A 125 -16.12 -16.33 8.54
CA ALA A 125 -17.30 -16.97 7.98
C ALA A 125 -16.98 -18.07 6.96
N THR A 126 -15.83 -18.05 6.28
CA THR A 126 -15.41 -19.16 5.39
C THR A 126 -14.74 -20.31 6.15
N MET A 127 -14.24 -20.06 7.36
CA MET A 127 -13.61 -21.06 8.22
C MET A 127 -14.63 -21.84 9.06
N VAL A 128 -15.77 -21.24 9.39
CA VAL A 128 -16.85 -21.91 10.13
C VAL A 128 -17.70 -22.73 9.13
N PRO A 129 -17.94 -24.03 9.40
CA PRO A 129 -18.85 -24.84 8.60
C PRO A 129 -20.25 -24.21 8.51
N LYS A 130 -20.89 -24.27 7.34
CA LYS A 130 -22.18 -23.57 7.09
C LYS A 130 -23.30 -24.03 8.03
N ASP A 131 -23.29 -25.31 8.40
CA ASP A 131 -24.24 -25.90 9.34
C ASP A 131 -24.04 -25.39 10.77
N GLU A 132 -22.81 -25.12 11.17
CA GLU A 132 -22.48 -24.51 12.46
C GLU A 132 -22.72 -22.99 12.44
N ALA A 133 -22.39 -22.31 11.34
CA ALA A 133 -22.65 -20.88 11.17
C ALA A 133 -24.15 -20.54 11.29
N ALA A 134 -25.04 -21.41 10.83
CA ALA A 134 -26.49 -21.25 10.96
C ALA A 134 -27.00 -21.41 12.41
N LYS A 135 -26.23 -22.07 13.29
CA LYS A 135 -26.56 -22.26 14.71
C LYS A 135 -26.04 -21.11 15.58
N LEU A 136 -25.19 -20.24 15.03
CA LEU A 136 -24.67 -19.10 15.77
C LEU A 136 -25.79 -18.08 16.01
N PRO A 137 -25.88 -17.52 17.23
CA PRO A 137 -26.94 -16.57 17.58
C PRO A 137 -26.87 -15.29 16.75
N GLU A 138 -25.65 -14.89 16.37
CA GLU A 138 -25.40 -13.74 15.52
C GLU A 138 -24.27 -14.05 14.54
N GLN A 139 -24.37 -13.52 13.32
CA GLN A 139 -23.33 -13.65 12.29
C GLN A 139 -22.31 -12.50 12.39
N THR A 140 -21.85 -12.22 13.60
CA THR A 140 -20.91 -11.12 13.90
C THR A 140 -19.48 -11.62 13.95
N LEU A 141 -18.51 -10.70 13.80
CA LEU A 141 -17.08 -11.02 13.93
C LEU A 141 -16.78 -11.73 15.26
N GLN A 142 -17.33 -11.20 16.36
CA GLN A 142 -17.12 -11.75 17.71
C GLN A 142 -17.67 -13.17 17.84
N ALA A 143 -18.88 -13.42 17.33
CA ALA A 143 -19.48 -14.76 17.36
C ALA A 143 -18.65 -15.80 16.58
N TYR A 144 -18.14 -15.43 15.39
CA TYR A 144 -17.25 -16.30 14.63
C TYR A 144 -15.90 -16.53 15.34
N GLU A 145 -15.31 -15.49 15.92
CA GLU A 145 -14.07 -15.62 16.70
C GLU A 145 -14.25 -16.57 17.89
N ASP A 146 -15.34 -16.43 18.64
CA ASP A 146 -15.60 -17.23 19.83
C ASP A 146 -15.88 -18.69 19.48
N TRP A 147 -16.59 -18.94 18.38
CA TRP A 147 -16.75 -20.29 17.86
C TRP A 147 -15.41 -20.89 17.43
N LEU A 148 -14.57 -20.15 16.69
CA LEU A 148 -13.26 -20.65 16.23
C LEU A 148 -12.31 -20.92 17.42
N LYS A 149 -12.35 -20.10 18.47
CA LYS A 149 -11.63 -20.35 19.74
C LYS A 149 -12.16 -21.59 20.46
N GLY A 150 -13.48 -21.79 20.51
CA GLY A 150 -14.11 -22.99 21.06
C GLY A 150 -13.77 -24.26 20.28
N ASN A 151 -13.71 -24.17 18.96
CA ASN A 151 -13.26 -25.26 18.08
C ASN A 151 -11.79 -25.59 18.35
N ALA A 152 -10.92 -24.60 18.50
CA ALA A 152 -9.53 -24.82 18.87
C ALA A 152 -9.40 -25.55 20.24
N ALA A 153 -10.21 -25.18 21.23
CA ALA A 153 -10.24 -25.88 22.53
C ALA A 153 -10.73 -27.33 22.42
N THR A 154 -11.64 -27.61 21.49
CA THR A 154 -12.09 -28.99 21.22
C THR A 154 -11.00 -29.81 20.53
N LEU A 155 -10.30 -29.21 19.57
CA LEU A 155 -9.17 -29.82 18.85
C LEU A 155 -7.98 -30.10 19.75
N GLU A 156 -7.81 -29.40 20.87
CA GLU A 156 -6.66 -29.57 21.77
C GLU A 156 -6.51 -31.00 22.29
N LYS A 157 -7.63 -31.73 22.44
CA LYS A 157 -7.64 -33.12 22.91
C LYS A 157 -7.27 -34.14 21.84
N SER A 158 -7.53 -33.84 20.56
CA SER A 158 -7.34 -34.78 19.44
C SER A 158 -6.12 -34.41 18.58
N ASN A 159 -5.89 -33.13 18.36
CA ASN A 159 -4.78 -32.57 17.59
C ASN A 159 -4.30 -31.24 18.20
N PRO A 160 -3.38 -31.28 19.18
CA PRO A 160 -2.90 -30.07 19.84
C PRO A 160 -2.12 -29.14 18.91
N GLN A 161 -1.47 -29.67 17.87
CA GLN A 161 -0.75 -28.87 16.88
C GLN A 161 -1.73 -28.02 16.07
N GLN A 162 -2.84 -28.60 15.60
CA GLN A 162 -3.86 -27.88 14.85
C GLN A 162 -4.61 -26.86 15.72
N ALA A 163 -4.89 -27.21 16.98
CA ALA A 163 -5.47 -26.27 17.94
C ALA A 163 -4.57 -25.04 18.15
N GLN A 164 -3.27 -25.26 18.32
CA GLN A 164 -2.29 -24.18 18.50
C GLN A 164 -2.14 -23.32 17.23
N ALA A 165 -2.08 -23.95 16.06
CA ALA A 165 -2.03 -23.25 14.78
C ALA A 165 -3.27 -22.35 14.59
N LEU A 166 -4.47 -22.87 14.85
CA LEU A 166 -5.70 -22.09 14.73
C LEU A 166 -5.71 -20.88 15.68
N ARG A 167 -5.29 -21.06 16.94
CA ARG A 167 -5.19 -19.95 17.92
C ARG A 167 -4.18 -18.89 17.46
N ALA A 168 -3.00 -19.33 17.02
CA ALA A 168 -1.96 -18.43 16.52
C ALA A 168 -2.43 -17.66 15.27
N SER A 169 -3.14 -18.32 14.35
CA SER A 169 -3.73 -17.68 13.18
C SER A 169 -4.76 -16.63 13.57
N LEU A 170 -5.71 -16.93 14.47
CA LEU A 170 -6.70 -15.96 14.97
C LEU A 170 -6.05 -14.75 15.65
N GLU A 171 -5.01 -14.98 16.46
CA GLU A 171 -4.29 -13.92 17.15
C GLU A 171 -3.53 -13.02 16.16
N SER A 172 -2.78 -13.62 15.22
CA SER A 172 -2.03 -12.89 14.20
C SER A 172 -2.95 -12.07 13.30
N LEU A 173 -4.02 -12.68 12.79
CA LEU A 173 -5.02 -12.01 11.95
C LEU A 173 -5.73 -10.88 12.69
N GLY A 174 -6.10 -11.11 13.97
CA GLY A 174 -6.67 -10.09 14.83
C GLY A 174 -5.74 -8.89 15.00
N LYS A 175 -4.45 -9.11 15.27
CA LYS A 175 -3.45 -8.03 15.40
C LYS A 175 -3.25 -7.26 14.09
N CYS A 176 -3.30 -7.95 12.95
CA CYS A 176 -3.03 -7.35 11.65
C CYS A 176 -4.21 -6.55 11.08
N TYR A 177 -5.45 -7.03 11.26
CA TYR A 177 -6.60 -6.52 10.52
C TYR A 177 -7.65 -5.83 11.38
N ARG A 178 -7.76 -6.12 12.69
CA ARG A 178 -8.89 -5.64 13.50
C ARG A 178 -9.05 -4.12 13.50
N GLU A 179 -7.93 -3.41 13.52
CA GLU A 179 -7.89 -1.94 13.54
C GLU A 179 -7.56 -1.32 12.17
N ALA A 180 -7.35 -2.13 11.14
CA ALA A 180 -7.01 -1.65 9.80
C ALA A 180 -8.20 -0.91 9.18
N LYS A 181 -7.94 0.29 8.69
CA LYS A 181 -8.93 1.15 8.01
C LYS A 181 -8.85 0.97 6.50
N PRO A 182 -9.87 1.40 5.75
CA PRO A 182 -9.72 1.58 4.31
C PRO A 182 -8.48 2.42 3.97
N ASP A 183 -7.81 2.05 2.89
CA ASP A 183 -6.51 2.57 2.40
C ASP A 183 -5.28 2.28 3.28
N ASP A 184 -5.43 1.66 4.46
CA ASP A 184 -4.30 1.18 5.24
C ASP A 184 -3.57 0.05 4.51
N ARG A 185 -2.28 -0.10 4.82
CA ARG A 185 -1.42 -1.15 4.26
C ARG A 185 -1.10 -2.17 5.34
N VAL A 186 -1.54 -3.40 5.13
CA VAL A 186 -1.24 -4.54 5.99
C VAL A 186 -0.12 -5.35 5.35
N ALA A 187 1.02 -5.46 6.02
CA ALA A 187 2.17 -6.22 5.51
C ALA A 187 1.84 -7.72 5.45
N LEU A 188 1.90 -8.34 4.26
CA LEU A 188 1.60 -9.76 4.09
C LEU A 188 2.87 -10.60 4.16
N MET A 189 3.88 -10.20 3.39
CA MET A 189 5.13 -10.95 3.20
C MET A 189 6.28 -9.97 3.03
N ASN A 190 7.42 -10.28 3.65
CA ASN A 190 8.65 -9.52 3.48
C ASN A 190 9.77 -10.41 2.92
N GLY A 191 10.77 -9.80 2.29
CA GLY A 191 11.98 -10.49 1.85
C GLY A 191 11.77 -11.44 0.66
N LEU A 192 10.77 -11.16 -0.19
CA LEU A 192 10.52 -11.90 -1.42
C LEU A 192 11.61 -11.58 -2.47
N GLY A 193 11.83 -12.53 -3.37
CA GLY A 193 12.72 -12.39 -4.52
C GLY A 193 12.00 -12.71 -5.82
N ALA A 194 12.33 -12.00 -6.89
CA ALA A 194 11.89 -12.30 -8.24
C ALA A 194 13.02 -12.06 -9.25
N LEU A 195 13.05 -12.86 -10.31
CA LEU A 195 13.87 -12.62 -11.49
C LEU A 195 13.05 -11.81 -12.49
N ILE A 196 13.54 -10.62 -12.82
CA ILE A 196 12.97 -9.68 -13.77
C ILE A 196 13.77 -9.76 -15.06
N SER A 197 13.17 -10.32 -16.11
CA SER A 197 13.81 -10.50 -17.42
C SER A 197 13.13 -9.65 -18.48
N PRO A 198 13.89 -9.10 -19.46
CA PRO A 198 13.29 -8.49 -20.64
C PRO A 198 12.43 -9.50 -21.42
N ALA A 199 11.27 -9.05 -21.88
CA ALA A 199 10.34 -9.79 -22.72
C ALA A 199 9.87 -8.91 -23.89
N ARG A 200 9.19 -9.50 -24.89
CA ARG A 200 8.73 -8.76 -26.08
C ARG A 200 7.81 -7.58 -25.74
N GLU A 201 7.00 -7.74 -24.69
CA GLU A 201 5.98 -6.76 -24.27
C GLU A 201 6.40 -5.95 -23.03
N GLY A 202 7.68 -5.99 -22.65
CA GLY A 202 8.20 -5.25 -21.50
C GLY A 202 9.01 -6.14 -20.57
N TRP A 203 8.65 -6.15 -19.29
CA TRP A 203 9.36 -6.91 -18.27
C TRP A 203 8.52 -8.09 -17.82
N TYR A 204 9.16 -9.25 -17.68
CA TYR A 204 8.56 -10.45 -17.12
C TYR A 204 9.15 -10.72 -15.75
N ALA A 205 8.31 -11.08 -14.79
CA ALA A 205 8.73 -11.47 -13.45
C ALA A 205 8.52 -12.97 -13.24
N ASP A 206 9.55 -13.65 -12.73
CA ASP A 206 9.48 -15.01 -12.23
C ASP A 206 9.78 -15.03 -10.73
N ARG A 207 8.94 -15.67 -9.92
CA ARG A 207 9.07 -15.63 -8.46
C ARG A 207 10.17 -16.59 -8.02
N LEU A 208 11.14 -16.08 -7.28
CA LEU A 208 12.21 -16.87 -6.71
C LEU A 208 11.84 -17.36 -5.31
N GLN A 209 12.26 -18.58 -4.98
CA GLN A 209 12.27 -19.02 -3.59
C GLN A 209 13.36 -18.24 -2.86
N SER A 210 12.98 -17.48 -1.83
CA SER A 210 13.92 -16.73 -1.00
C SER A 210 14.01 -17.37 0.39
N PRO A 211 15.21 -17.59 0.93
CA PRO A 211 15.37 -18.09 2.30
C PRO A 211 14.99 -17.03 3.35
N SER A 212 14.81 -15.78 2.95
CA SER A 212 14.51 -14.64 3.82
C SER A 212 13.02 -14.29 3.84
N VAL A 213 12.14 -15.16 3.34
CA VAL A 213 10.70 -14.89 3.30
C VAL A 213 10.11 -14.97 4.70
N GLU A 214 9.51 -13.86 5.14
CA GLU A 214 8.75 -13.80 6.38
C GLU A 214 7.26 -13.62 6.08
N LEU A 215 6.46 -14.62 6.47
CA LEU A 215 5.00 -14.51 6.47
C LEU A 215 4.55 -13.69 7.69
N ARG A 216 3.64 -12.74 7.47
CA ARG A 216 3.16 -11.83 8.51
C ARG A 216 1.65 -12.02 8.72
N CYS A 217 0.85 -11.30 7.95
CA CYS A 217 -0.59 -11.19 8.15
C CYS A 217 -1.38 -12.10 7.21
N LEU A 218 -0.92 -13.34 7.02
CA LEU A 218 -1.63 -14.35 6.24
C LEU A 218 -2.15 -15.46 7.17
N PRO A 219 -3.32 -16.05 6.88
CA PRO A 219 -3.77 -17.24 7.58
C PRO A 219 -2.76 -18.37 7.37
N LEU A 220 -2.27 -18.94 8.47
CA LEU A 220 -1.34 -20.08 8.52
C LEU A 220 -2.10 -21.41 8.49
#